data_AF-A0A0R2CTY2-F1
#
_entry.id   AF-A0A0R2CTY2-F1
#
_cell.length_a   1.000
_cell.length_b   1.000
_cell.length_c   1.000
_cell.angle_alpha   90.00
_cell.angle_beta   90.00
_cell.angle_gamma   90.00
#
_symmetry.space_group_name_H-M   'P 1'
#
loop_
_entity.id
_entity.type
_entity.pdbx_description
1 polymer ?
#
loop_
_entity_poly.entity_id
_entity_poly.type
_entity_poly.pdbx_seq_one_letter_code
_entity_poly.pdbx_strand_id
1 'polypeptide(L)'
;MFNFKGYLYALLFVVVLHILDRYLPKWFGALPGVVYLVFILYKMFTQGFTLPMFLVLIGGEVILNGIWFEAIEARNKKTKKELEKMKAKDISSKSL
;
A
#
# COMPACT_ATOMS: atom_id res chain seq x y z
N MET A 1 -2.25 28.93 23.18
CA MET A 1 -1.03 28.11 23.38
C MET A 1 -0.83 27.24 22.14
N PHE A 2 0.24 27.45 21.39
CA PHE A 2 0.56 26.62 20.22
C PHE A 2 0.87 25.18 20.69
N ASN A 3 0.06 24.21 20.25
CA ASN A 3 0.25 22.78 20.58
C ASN A 3 1.41 22.20 19.77
N PHE A 4 2.63 22.59 20.12
CA PHE A 4 3.88 22.21 19.46
C PHE A 4 4.03 20.68 19.33
N LYS A 5 3.53 19.94 20.32
CA LYS A 5 3.51 18.46 20.32
C LYS A 5 2.73 17.88 19.13
N GLY A 6 1.58 18.47 18.77
CA GLY A 6 0.75 17.98 17.66
C GLY A 6 1.45 18.11 16.31
N TYR A 7 2.11 19.25 16.08
CA TYR A 7 2.92 19.45 14.89
C TYR A 7 4.13 18.52 14.84
N LEU A 8 4.75 18.24 15.99
CA LEU A 8 5.87 17.32 16.09
C LEU A 8 5.46 15.88 15.73
N TYR A 9 4.29 15.44 16.17
CA TYR A 9 3.71 14.15 15.76
C TYR A 9 3.37 14.10 14.27
N ALA A 10 2.82 15.18 13.71
CA ALA A 10 2.54 15.25 12.27
C ALA A 10 3.82 15.18 11.43
N LEU A 11 4.87 15.87 11.85
CA LEU A 11 6.18 15.86 11.17
C LEU A 11 6.83 14.47 11.26
N LEU A 12 6.75 13.83 12.43
CA LEU A 12 7.25 12.47 12.65
C LEU A 12 6.46 11.45 11.81
N PHE A 13 5.15 11.63 11.69
CA PHE A 13 4.28 10.82 10.82
C PHE A 13 4.65 10.97 9.34
N VAL A 14 4.94 12.19 8.88
CA VAL A 14 5.42 12.45 7.52
C VAL A 14 6.79 11.80 7.26
N VAL A 15 7.72 11.89 8.21
CA VAL A 15 9.04 11.24 8.09
C VAL A 15 8.90 9.73 8.03
N VAL A 16 8.05 9.14 8.88
CA VAL A 16 7.73 7.70 8.85
C VAL A 16 7.12 7.33 7.49
N LEU A 17 6.11 8.06 7.01
CA LEU A 17 5.52 7.84 5.69
C LEU A 17 6.53 7.94 4.55
N HIS A 18 7.46 8.89 4.62
CA HIS A 18 8.47 9.09 3.59
C HIS A 18 9.53 7.97 3.59
N ILE A 19 9.93 7.50 4.78
CA ILE A 19 10.81 6.34 4.92
C ILE A 19 10.09 5.08 4.45
N LEU A 20 8.81 4.94 4.78
CA LEU A 20 7.96 3.89 4.23
C LEU A 20 7.99 3.95 2.69
N ASP A 21 7.57 5.05 2.06
CA ASP A 21 7.47 5.11 0.59
C ASP A 21 8.81 4.76 -0.13
N ARG A 22 9.95 5.09 0.50
CA ARG A 22 11.28 4.78 0.01
C ARG A 22 11.75 3.34 0.25
N TYR A 23 11.39 2.72 1.37
CA TYR A 23 11.87 1.40 1.78
C TYR A 23 10.83 0.29 1.67
N LEU A 24 9.57 0.60 1.36
CA LEU A 24 8.50 -0.40 1.45
C LEU A 24 8.66 -1.52 0.40
N PRO A 25 8.93 -2.76 0.86
CA PRO A 25 8.99 -3.93 -0.01
C PRO A 25 7.64 -4.15 -0.70
N LYS A 26 7.62 -4.88 -1.82
CA LYS A 26 6.38 -5.19 -2.58
C LYS A 26 5.24 -5.75 -1.72
N TRP A 27 5.58 -6.40 -0.61
CA TRP A 27 4.67 -7.04 0.34
C TRP A 27 4.05 -6.08 1.37
N PHE A 28 4.57 -4.86 1.53
CA PHE A 28 4.04 -3.95 2.55
C PHE A 28 2.67 -3.39 2.20
N GLY A 29 2.30 -3.38 0.91
CA GLY A 29 0.93 -3.04 0.52
C GLY A 29 -0.12 -4.04 1.00
N ALA A 30 0.29 -5.24 1.45
CA ALA A 30 -0.60 -6.17 2.14
C ALA A 30 -0.79 -5.84 3.64
N LEU A 31 0.10 -5.02 4.22
CA LEU A 31 0.05 -4.69 5.66
C LEU A 31 -1.25 -3.95 6.06
N PRO A 32 -1.75 -2.94 5.31
CA PRO A 32 -3.03 -2.31 5.61
C PRO A 32 -4.21 -3.28 5.63
N GLY A 33 -4.23 -4.25 4.70
CA GLY A 33 -5.23 -5.31 4.65
C GLY A 33 -5.18 -6.19 5.91
N VAL A 34 -4.00 -6.70 6.25
CA VAL A 34 -3.83 -7.56 7.45
C VAL A 34 -4.23 -6.83 8.75
N VAL A 35 -3.82 -5.57 8.92
CA VAL A 35 -4.16 -4.76 10.10
C VAL A 35 -5.68 -4.54 10.16
N TYR A 36 -6.31 -4.23 9.03
CA TYR A 36 -7.76 -4.06 8.94
C TYR A 36 -8.50 -5.35 9.30
N LEU A 37 -8.08 -6.49 8.75
CA LEU A 37 -8.66 -7.81 9.02
C LEU A 37 -8.64 -8.13 10.51
N VAL A 38 -7.48 -7.98 11.15
CA VAL A 38 -7.30 -8.22 12.59
C VAL A 38 -8.20 -7.28 13.40
N PHE A 39 -8.29 -6.00 13.02
CA PHE A 39 -9.12 -5.02 13.70
C PHE A 39 -10.61 -5.37 13.64
N ILE A 40 -11.13 -5.73 12.45
CA ILE A 40 -12.55 -6.10 12.31
C ILE A 40 -12.84 -7.41 13.05
N LEU A 41 -11.96 -8.41 12.94
CA LEU A 41 -12.12 -9.66 13.70
C LEU A 41 -12.15 -9.41 15.20
N TYR A 42 -11.23 -8.59 15.73
CA TYR A 42 -11.23 -8.21 17.14
C TYR A 42 -12.56 -7.56 17.55
N LYS A 43 -13.11 -6.68 16.72
CA LYS A 43 -14.39 -6.03 16.98
C LYS A 43 -15.56 -7.03 16.91
N MET A 44 -15.52 -8.01 16.00
CA MET A 44 -16.52 -9.08 15.92
C MET A 44 -16.48 -10.00 17.14
N PHE A 45 -15.30 -10.31 17.66
CA PHE A 45 -15.15 -11.12 18.87
C PHE A 45 -15.59 -10.38 20.14
N THR A 46 -15.34 -9.07 20.23
CA THR A 46 -15.64 -8.27 21.43
C THR A 46 -17.08 -7.75 21.47
N GLN A 47 -17.67 -7.44 20.32
CA GLN A 47 -19.02 -6.84 20.23
C GLN A 47 -20.08 -7.80 19.68
N GLY A 48 -19.67 -9.01 19.27
CA GLY A 48 -20.54 -10.01 18.68
C GLY A 48 -20.62 -9.92 17.15
N PHE A 49 -20.97 -11.04 16.52
CA PHE A 49 -21.17 -11.13 15.08
C PHE A 49 -22.47 -10.45 14.66
N THR A 50 -22.41 -9.54 13.68
CA THR A 50 -23.59 -8.98 13.03
C THR A 50 -23.43 -8.99 11.51
N LEU A 51 -24.54 -9.15 10.78
CA LEU A 51 -24.57 -9.17 9.32
C LEU A 51 -23.95 -7.91 8.68
N PRO A 52 -24.21 -6.68 9.18
CA PRO A 52 -23.56 -5.47 8.68
C PRO A 52 -22.04 -5.50 8.86
N MET A 53 -21.56 -6.06 9.97
CA MET A 53 -20.13 -6.15 10.27
C MET A 53 -19.39 -7.11 9.33
N PHE A 54 -20.08 -8.18 8.92
CA PHE A 54 -19.57 -9.09 7.89
C PHE A 54 -19.49 -8.42 6.52
N LEU A 55 -20.49 -7.60 6.15
CA LEU A 55 -20.44 -6.81 4.92
C LEU A 55 -19.30 -5.78 4.95
N VAL A 56 -19.08 -5.14 6.10
CA VAL A 56 -17.95 -4.21 6.29
C VAL A 56 -16.63 -4.95 6.11
N LEU A 57 -16.46 -6.14 6.71
CA LEU A 57 -15.26 -6.96 6.54
C LEU A 57 -14.96 -7.23 5.06
N ILE A 58 -15.95 -7.75 4.32
CA ILE A 58 -15.77 -8.09 2.90
C ILE A 58 -15.50 -6.83 2.07
N GLY A 59 -16.31 -5.78 2.26
CA GLY A 59 -16.16 -4.54 1.52
C GLY A 59 -14.81 -3.87 1.74
N GLY A 60 -14.34 -3.83 3.00
CA GLY A 60 -13.04 -3.26 3.35
C GLY A 60 -11.87 -4.05 2.75
N GLU A 61 -11.91 -5.39 2.83
CA GLU A 61 -10.89 -6.25 2.22
C GLU A 61 -10.82 -6.12 0.70
N VAL A 62 -11.96 -6.05 0.01
CA VAL A 62 -12.00 -5.88 -1.46
C VAL A 62 -11.38 -4.55 -1.86
N ILE A 63 -11.72 -3.46 -1.16
CA ILE A 63 -11.18 -2.13 -1.45
C ILE A 63 -9.67 -2.09 -1.19
N LEU A 64 -9.22 -2.59 -0.03
CA LEU A 64 -7.80 -2.57 0.35
C LEU A 64 -6.94 -3.42 -0.59
N ASN A 65 -7.39 -4.62 -0.94
CA ASN A 65 -6.68 -5.46 -1.90
C ASN A 65 -6.71 -4.85 -3.31
N GLY A 66 -7.81 -4.21 -3.72
CA GLY A 66 -7.91 -3.51 -5.01
C GLY A 66 -6.84 -2.42 -5.16
N ILE A 67 -6.70 -1.56 -4.14
CA ILE A 67 -5.67 -0.49 -4.12
C ILE A 67 -4.26 -1.09 -4.22
N TRP A 68 -4.00 -2.21 -3.53
CA TRP A 68 -2.71 -2.87 -3.58
C TRP A 68 -2.41 -3.48 -4.96
N PHE A 69 -3.40 -4.14 -5.58
CA PHE A 69 -3.26 -4.69 -6.93
C PHE A 69 -2.95 -3.60 -7.96
N GLU A 70 -3.68 -2.49 -7.94
CA GLU A 70 -3.43 -1.36 -8.83
C GLU A 70 -2.02 -0.78 -8.63
N ALA A 71 -1.58 -0.64 -7.37
CA ALA A 71 -0.25 -0.16 -7.04
C ALA A 71 0.88 -1.08 -7.56
N ILE A 72 0.69 -2.41 -7.45
CA ILE A 72 1.61 -3.40 -8.01
C ILE A 72 1.65 -3.31 -9.53
N GLU A 73 0.49 -3.24 -10.17
CA GLU A 73 0.39 -3.21 -11.62
C GLU A 73 1.04 -1.95 -12.20
N ALA A 74 0.82 -0.80 -11.58
CA ALA A 74 1.47 0.46 -11.94
C ALA A 74 3.01 0.38 -11.84
N ARG A 75 3.54 -0.24 -10.77
CA ARG A 75 4.99 -0.47 -10.62
C ARG A 75 5.54 -1.41 -11.69
N ASN A 76 4.86 -2.53 -11.94
CA ASN A 76 5.26 -3.49 -12.96
C ASN A 76 5.27 -2.88 -14.38
N LYS A 77 4.30 -2.01 -14.69
CA LYS A 77 4.24 -1.31 -15.97
C LYS A 77 5.40 -0.33 -16.16
N LYS A 78 5.83 0.37 -15.10
CA LYS A 78 7.03 1.23 -15.14
C LYS A 78 8.30 0.42 -15.41
N THR A 79 8.50 -0.68 -14.68
CA THR A 79 9.67 -1.55 -14.88
C THR A 79 9.71 -2.17 -16.27
N LYS A 80 8.56 -2.64 -16.80
CA LYS A 80 8.49 -3.16 -18.18
C LYS A 80 8.88 -2.10 -19.21
N LYS A 81 8.38 -0.87 -19.08
CA LYS A 81 8.74 0.24 -19.98
C LYS A 81 10.23 0.57 -19.94
N GLU A 82 10.85 0.55 -18.77
CA GLU A 82 12.30 0.79 -18.66
C GLU A 82 13.11 -0.35 -19.29
N LEU A 83 12.71 -1.61 -19.07
CA LEU A 83 13.31 -2.77 -19.71
C LEU A 83 13.20 -2.72 -21.25
N GLU A 84 12.05 -2.33 -21.79
CA GLU A 84 11.86 -2.19 -23.24
C GLU A 84 12.77 -1.10 -23.83
N LYS A 85 12.91 0.04 -23.14
CA LYS A 85 13.85 1.10 -23.55
C LYS A 85 15.30 0.62 -23.56
N MET A 86 15.70 -0.16 -22.55
CA MET A 86 17.05 -0.74 -22.49
C MET A 86 17.28 -1.74 -23.63
N LYS A 87 16.31 -2.64 -23.89
CA LYS A 87 16.38 -3.60 -25.01
C LYS A 87 16.47 -2.90 -26.36
N ALA A 88 15.65 -1.86 -26.59
CA ALA A 88 15.69 -1.10 -27.84
C ALA A 88 17.03 -0.41 -28.06
N LYS A 89 17.63 0.14 -26.99
CA LYS A 89 18.97 0.75 -27.05
C LYS A 89 20.07 -0.28 -27.32
N ASP A 90 19.99 -1.46 -26.73
CA ASP A 90 20.97 -2.54 -26.91
C ASP A 90 20.92 -3.12 -28.34
N ILE A 91 19.72 -3.30 -28.90
CA ILE A 91 19.54 -3.73 -30.29
C ILE A 91 20.10 -2.69 -31.26
N SER A 92 19.80 -1.41 -31.04
CA SER A 92 20.34 -0.30 -31.85
C SER A 92 21.86 -0.17 -31.77
N SER A 93 22.47 -0.57 -30.65
CA SER A 93 23.92 -0.55 -30.46
C SER A 93 24.64 -1.71 -31.14
N LYS A 94 23.94 -2.82 -31.40
CA LYS A 94 24.50 -4.04 -32.02
C LYS A 94 24.35 -4.09 -33.54
N SER A 95 23.51 -3.22 -34.11
CA SER A 95 23.28 -3.13 -35.57
C SER A 95 24.19 -2.11 -36.27
N LEU A 96 25.13 -1.51 -35.55
CA LEU A 96 26.19 -0.61 -36.01
C LEU A 96 27.54 -1.34 -35.86
#